data_AF-A0A7S3QAQ7-F1
#
_entry.id   AF-A0A7S3QAQ7-F1
#
_cell.length_a   1.000
_cell.length_b   1.000
_cell.length_c   1.000
_cell.angle_alpha   90.00
_cell.angle_beta   90.00
_cell.angle_gamma   90.00
#
_symmetry.space_group_name_H-M   'P 1'
#
loop_
_entity.id
_entity.type
_entity.pdbx_description
1 polymer ?
#
loop_
_entity_poly.entity_id
_entity_poly.type
_entity_poly.pdbx_seq_one_letter_code
_entity_poly.pdbx_strand_id
1 'polypeptide(L)'
;SVSSSLDAHRQLCLASRGQTISVAFYPQKRIVLFGSEQAAVKAGMNVEFPGDAIGGDMDKSHLDVDNDVLRLDLNDLGGEICLLDWGGRSGSDGHALSHPNRHIQPQSTMNDHVDVYLLQESQSFGSKNESNQDTLLYHRMTKLTRNPLITPLKEDAEDTILQDIRDIPKLCKDIQDDWKVHTRRERSGSESAALPFSLNRLTAWNLGRCLKQRLNAYVDNTLTPSPNRVDILLTGCEVSLWLAEQFASDLQKSFPKLRIVAISSNKLLGLFGQEDINVPTVGFTTSSRTLNYDDAIVLIVSHSGGTFSPLGCSSLFQSTTRNIFVVTSEWDTQIGKQLRMLDQQEEGMQNDGSGGNSRIHMGLLFNSRIFTTGVGVRPAEPCSVSVAATHQLLTNIFEFVSVVILSESKYCDCTGAIITQRDLEILERCNKDNVYALEDITGTGHDGTPYPENYSTKENELRNAGDIWAEHVLENAKAYCMSFLYIFGTVISGYPLFSGIASGAGLKLGINSASSGIMYFLKVLDAMIYFFLPQ
;
A
#
# COMPACT_ATOMS: atom_id res chain seq x y z
N SER A 1 10.44 2.59 8.42
CA SER A 1 11.08 3.17 9.62
C SER A 1 10.92 4.68 9.57
N VAL A 2 10.68 5.31 10.71
CA VAL A 2 10.66 6.77 10.88
C VAL A 2 11.83 7.14 11.77
N SER A 3 12.59 8.15 11.37
CA SER A 3 13.62 8.76 12.22
C SER A 3 13.26 10.22 12.46
N SER A 4 13.81 10.79 13.52
CA SER A 4 13.49 12.14 13.96
C SER A 4 14.74 13.02 14.00
N SER A 5 14.56 14.32 13.88
CA SER A 5 15.63 15.30 14.03
C SER A 5 16.26 15.34 15.42
N LEU A 6 15.66 14.70 16.44
CA LEU A 6 16.25 14.64 17.78
C LEU A 6 17.58 13.88 17.79
N ASP A 7 17.80 12.99 16.81
CA ASP A 7 19.04 12.24 16.64
C ASP A 7 20.13 13.06 15.90
N ALA A 8 19.77 14.21 15.32
CA ALA A 8 20.69 15.06 14.58
C ALA A 8 21.26 16.17 15.48
N HIS A 9 22.59 16.25 15.60
CA HIS A 9 23.24 17.30 16.40
C HIS A 9 23.09 18.71 15.81
N ARG A 10 23.40 18.87 14.52
CA ARG A 10 23.34 20.16 13.81
C ARG A 10 22.81 20.04 12.40
N GLN A 11 23.22 19.00 11.68
CA GLN A 11 22.88 18.80 10.27
C GLN A 11 22.39 17.38 10.03
N LEU A 12 21.46 17.25 9.08
CA LEU A 12 20.96 15.98 8.56
C LEU A 12 20.97 16.02 7.03
N CYS A 13 21.66 15.08 6.40
CA CYS A 13 21.68 14.94 4.94
C CYS A 13 20.92 13.67 4.53
N LEU A 14 19.95 13.83 3.64
CA LEU A 14 19.09 12.78 3.10
C LEU A 14 19.29 12.72 1.59
N ALA A 15 19.53 11.54 1.04
CA ALA A 15 19.73 11.36 -0.41
C ALA A 15 18.77 10.28 -0.92
N SER A 16 17.94 10.60 -1.91
CA SER A 16 16.82 9.75 -2.35
C SER A 16 17.08 8.90 -3.60
N ARG A 17 18.32 8.68 -4.03
CA ARG A 17 18.56 7.96 -5.30
C ARG A 17 18.07 6.50 -5.26
N GLY A 18 17.03 6.20 -6.03
CA GLY A 18 16.45 4.85 -6.12
C GLY A 18 15.67 4.39 -4.88
N GLN A 19 15.51 5.26 -3.88
CA GLN A 19 14.69 5.01 -2.70
C GLN A 19 13.90 6.27 -2.37
N THR A 20 12.57 6.13 -2.30
CA THR A 20 11.69 7.22 -1.90
C THR A 20 12.07 7.71 -0.50
N ILE A 21 12.14 9.03 -0.31
CA ILE A 21 12.35 9.66 1.00
C ILE A 21 11.38 10.84 1.13
N SER A 22 10.74 10.92 2.28
CA SER A 22 9.87 12.03 2.66
C SER A 22 10.37 12.69 3.94
N VAL A 23 10.18 14.00 4.03
CA VAL A 23 10.55 14.84 5.17
C VAL A 23 9.33 15.64 5.59
N ALA A 24 8.85 15.47 6.81
CA ALA A 24 7.73 16.23 7.35
C ALA A 24 8.21 17.20 8.43
N PHE A 25 7.82 18.46 8.28
CA PHE A 25 8.09 19.56 9.17
C PHE A 25 6.88 19.76 10.07
N TYR A 26 7.11 19.76 11.38
CA TYR A 26 6.07 20.04 12.38
C TYR A 26 6.49 21.28 13.18
N PRO A 27 6.24 22.51 12.67
CA PRO A 27 6.74 23.74 13.28
C PRO A 27 6.34 23.89 14.76
N GLN A 28 5.07 23.64 15.07
CA GLN A 28 4.53 23.69 16.43
C GLN A 28 5.21 22.69 17.38
N LYS A 29 5.66 21.56 16.84
CA LYS A 29 6.32 20.48 17.59
C LYS A 29 7.85 20.61 17.59
N ARG A 30 8.40 21.57 16.84
CA ARG A 30 9.84 21.77 16.62
C ARG A 30 10.59 20.48 16.26
N ILE A 31 9.94 19.60 15.51
CA ILE A 31 10.51 18.31 15.09
C ILE A 31 10.39 18.17 13.58
N VAL A 32 11.41 17.55 12.99
CA VAL A 32 11.36 17.06 11.62
C VAL A 32 11.37 15.55 11.66
N LEU A 33 10.41 14.93 10.97
CA LEU A 33 10.33 13.48 10.78
C LEU A 33 10.77 13.15 9.36
N PHE A 34 11.50 12.05 9.18
CA PHE A 34 11.87 11.58 7.85
C PHE A 34 11.82 10.07 7.78
N GLY A 35 11.59 9.55 6.58
CA GLY A 35 11.49 8.11 6.35
C GLY A 35 11.32 7.77 4.87
N SER A 36 11.48 6.49 4.54
CA SER A 36 11.36 6.03 3.16
C SER A 36 9.93 5.89 2.67
N GLU A 37 8.96 5.96 3.59
CA GLU A 37 7.53 5.84 3.31
C GLU A 37 6.82 7.13 3.71
N GLN A 38 6.06 7.70 2.77
CA GLN A 38 5.39 9.00 2.93
C GLN A 38 4.38 9.02 4.07
N ALA A 39 3.79 7.87 4.36
CA ALA A 39 2.84 7.74 5.44
C ALA A 39 3.51 7.67 6.81
N ALA A 40 4.74 7.16 6.87
CA ALA A 40 5.45 6.98 8.12
C ALA A 40 5.74 8.36 8.77
N VAL A 41 6.03 9.39 7.96
CA VAL A 41 6.23 10.76 8.44
C VAL A 41 4.96 11.44 8.96
N LYS A 42 3.78 10.82 8.83
CA LYS A 42 2.51 11.28 9.44
C LYS A 42 2.42 10.93 10.93
N ALA A 43 3.35 10.16 11.50
CA ALA A 43 3.34 9.80 12.92
C ALA A 43 3.22 11.00 13.85
N GLY A 44 3.80 12.14 13.45
CA GLY A 44 3.67 13.39 14.18
C GLY A 44 2.26 13.98 14.18
N MET A 45 1.30 13.51 13.39
CA MET A 45 -0.08 14.04 13.38
C MET A 45 -0.90 13.55 14.58
N ASN A 46 -0.64 12.35 15.09
CA ASN A 46 -1.50 11.69 16.09
C ASN A 46 -1.15 12.01 17.55
N VAL A 47 -0.04 12.71 17.78
CA VAL A 47 0.43 13.02 19.14
C VAL A 47 0.00 14.43 19.53
N GLU A 48 -0.94 14.56 20.47
CA GLU A 48 -1.28 15.86 21.08
C GLU A 48 -0.09 16.40 21.89
N PHE A 49 0.26 17.68 21.74
CA PHE A 49 1.31 18.32 22.53
C PHE A 49 0.76 19.48 23.38
N PRO A 50 1.31 19.70 24.60
CA PRO A 50 0.90 20.81 25.45
C PRO A 50 1.22 22.14 24.76
N GLY A 51 0.17 22.89 24.42
CA GLY A 51 0.26 24.18 23.73
C GLY A 51 -0.37 24.22 22.34
N ASP A 52 -0.96 23.11 21.85
CA ASP A 52 -1.76 23.13 20.62
C ASP A 52 -2.93 24.11 20.76
N ALA A 53 -2.80 25.28 20.12
CA ALA A 53 -3.90 26.20 19.95
C ALA A 53 -4.90 25.59 18.98
N ILE A 54 -5.85 24.83 19.53
CA ILE A 54 -7.10 24.44 18.87
C ILE A 54 -7.78 25.73 18.41
N GLY A 55 -7.81 26.00 17.10
CA GLY A 55 -8.64 27.10 16.56
C GLY A 55 -8.05 28.00 15.47
N GLY A 56 -7.09 27.55 14.65
CA GLY A 56 -6.72 28.29 13.44
C GLY A 56 -7.83 28.23 12.37
N ASP A 57 -8.27 29.38 11.85
CA ASP A 57 -9.28 29.55 10.79
C ASP A 57 -8.89 28.83 9.47
N MET A 58 -9.78 28.03 8.87
CA MET A 58 -9.51 27.34 7.59
C MET A 58 -9.40 28.31 6.39
N ASP A 59 -9.95 29.52 6.52
CA ASP A 59 -10.06 30.48 5.42
C ASP A 59 -8.84 31.40 5.25
N LYS A 60 -7.79 31.24 6.06
CA LYS A 60 -6.66 32.19 6.10
C LYS A 60 -5.29 31.53 6.13
N SER A 61 -4.92 30.75 5.12
CA SER A 61 -3.51 30.73 4.68
C SER A 61 -3.33 30.02 3.34
N HIS A 62 -2.78 30.77 2.38
CA HIS A 62 -1.83 30.18 1.43
C HIS A 62 -0.76 29.45 2.25
N LEU A 63 -0.43 28.19 1.90
CA LEU A 63 0.63 27.35 2.49
C LEU A 63 1.62 28.13 3.38
N ASP A 64 1.37 28.15 4.70
CA ASP A 64 2.23 28.87 5.62
C ASP A 64 3.36 27.94 6.05
N VAL A 65 4.53 28.09 5.43
CA VAL A 65 5.69 27.21 5.63
C VAL A 65 6.17 27.17 7.08
N ASP A 66 5.86 28.21 7.84
CA ASP A 66 6.35 28.35 9.21
C ASP A 66 5.35 27.91 10.26
N ASN A 67 4.07 27.76 9.90
CA ASN A 67 3.01 27.40 10.84
C ASN A 67 2.27 26.10 10.48
N ASP A 68 2.24 25.72 9.20
CA ASP A 68 1.57 24.50 8.75
C ASP A 68 2.47 23.27 8.91
N VAL A 69 1.83 22.11 9.14
CA VAL A 69 2.52 20.83 9.04
C VAL A 69 2.65 20.45 7.56
N LEU A 70 3.87 20.48 7.07
CA LEU A 70 4.19 20.29 5.65
C LEU A 70 5.08 19.08 5.43
N ARG A 71 4.86 18.35 4.34
CA ARG A 71 5.73 17.25 3.87
C ARG A 71 6.39 17.60 2.55
N LEU A 72 7.70 17.45 2.49
CA LEU A 72 8.51 17.46 1.29
C LEU A 72 8.80 16.00 0.87
N ASP A 73 8.56 15.67 -0.39
CA ASP A 73 8.94 14.39 -0.98
C ASP A 73 10.11 14.61 -1.93
N LEU A 74 11.20 13.86 -1.70
CA LEU A 74 12.42 14.00 -2.49
C LEU A 74 12.28 13.25 -3.82
N ASN A 75 12.86 13.82 -4.88
CA ASN A 75 12.87 13.23 -6.21
C ASN A 75 13.87 12.06 -6.27
N ASP A 76 13.36 10.85 -6.16
CA ASP A 76 14.14 9.61 -6.10
C ASP A 76 14.72 9.19 -7.45
N LEU A 77 13.99 9.43 -8.54
CA LEU A 77 14.43 9.18 -9.91
C LEU A 77 15.58 10.09 -10.32
N GLY A 78 15.51 11.37 -9.94
CA GLY A 78 16.57 12.33 -10.22
C GLY A 78 17.76 12.27 -9.25
N GLY A 79 17.67 11.50 -8.16
CA GLY A 79 18.66 11.47 -7.09
C GLY A 79 18.78 12.80 -6.34
N GLU A 80 17.69 13.27 -5.73
CA GLU A 80 17.71 14.50 -4.95
C GLU A 80 18.34 14.30 -3.56
N ILE A 81 19.05 15.33 -3.12
CA ILE A 81 19.71 15.41 -1.83
C ILE A 81 19.13 16.60 -1.08
N CYS A 82 18.68 16.36 0.15
CA CYS A 82 18.16 17.37 1.06
C CYS A 82 19.07 17.46 2.29
N LEU A 83 19.62 18.64 2.54
CA LEU A 83 20.33 18.96 3.78
C LEU A 83 19.46 19.85 4.64
N LEU A 84 19.26 19.44 5.89
CA LEU A 84 18.63 20.23 6.94
C LEU A 84 19.72 20.72 7.89
N ASP A 85 19.77 22.02 8.19
CA ASP A 85 20.69 22.62 9.17
C ASP A 85 19.91 23.39 10.24
N TRP A 86 20.12 23.01 11.51
CA TRP A 86 19.53 23.68 12.68
C TRP A 86 20.43 24.80 13.23
N GLY A 87 21.60 25.04 12.64
CA GLY A 87 22.58 26.02 13.11
C GLY A 87 22.25 27.49 12.82
N GLY A 88 20.98 27.86 12.66
CA GLY A 88 20.52 29.17 12.16
C GLY A 88 21.19 30.39 12.81
N ARG A 89 21.74 31.28 11.94
CA ARG A 89 22.22 32.66 12.16
C ARG A 89 22.76 33.01 13.57
N SER A 90 23.94 32.49 13.90
CA SER A 90 24.80 33.17 14.88
C SER A 90 26.26 33.07 14.47
N GLY A 91 26.70 34.06 13.67
CA GLY A 91 28.06 34.62 13.60
C GLY A 91 29.29 33.71 13.65
N SER A 92 29.16 32.41 13.40
CA SER A 92 30.24 31.43 13.48
C SER A 92 30.52 30.89 12.09
N ASP A 93 31.78 31.01 11.69
CA ASP A 93 32.37 30.85 10.34
C ASP A 93 32.17 29.48 9.63
N GLY A 94 31.24 28.64 10.07
CA GLY A 94 30.98 27.34 9.46
C GLY A 94 29.88 27.40 8.40
N HIS A 95 30.27 27.57 7.12
CA HIS A 95 29.36 27.31 6.00
C HIS A 95 28.76 25.90 6.12
N ALA A 96 27.43 25.79 6.02
CA ALA A 96 26.71 24.53 6.07
C ALA A 96 27.11 23.56 4.95
N LEU A 97 27.49 24.13 3.79
CA LEU A 97 27.83 23.42 2.58
C LEU A 97 29.34 23.43 2.31
N SER A 98 29.83 22.32 1.76
CA SER A 98 31.18 22.21 1.23
C SER A 98 31.39 23.14 0.03
N HIS A 99 32.64 23.52 -0.23
CA HIS A 99 33.02 24.51 -1.25
C HIS A 99 32.38 24.33 -2.65
N PRO A 100 32.20 23.12 -3.23
CA PRO A 100 31.56 23.00 -4.54
C PRO A 100 30.08 23.44 -4.55
N ASN A 101 29.40 23.37 -3.41
CA ASN A 101 27.94 23.52 -3.33
C ASN A 101 27.49 24.83 -2.66
N ARG A 102 28.41 25.73 -2.28
CA ARG A 102 28.08 26.99 -1.58
C ARG A 102 27.21 27.97 -2.36
N HIS A 103 27.00 27.72 -3.65
CA HIS A 103 26.13 28.52 -4.50
C HIS A 103 24.63 28.23 -4.24
N ILE A 104 24.30 27.10 -3.60
CA ILE A 104 22.94 26.71 -3.26
C ILE A 104 22.42 27.61 -2.12
N GLN A 105 21.29 28.27 -2.36
CA GLN A 105 20.67 29.15 -1.37
C GLN A 105 19.86 28.34 -0.35
N PRO A 106 19.96 28.65 0.95
CA PRO A 106 19.09 28.07 1.97
C PRO A 106 17.66 28.54 1.78
N GLN A 107 16.71 27.63 2.05
CA GLN A 107 15.30 27.94 2.20
C GLN A 107 14.94 27.73 3.68
N SER A 108 14.76 28.82 4.42
CA SER A 108 14.44 28.78 5.85
C SER A 108 12.99 28.36 6.06
N THR A 109 12.76 27.49 7.04
CA THR A 109 11.47 26.91 7.40
C THR A 109 11.33 26.83 8.93
N MET A 110 10.09 26.62 9.41
CA MET A 110 9.78 26.50 10.83
C MET A 110 10.18 27.76 11.63
N ASN A 111 9.87 28.96 11.13
CA ASN A 111 10.23 30.25 11.73
C ASN A 111 11.75 30.45 11.85
N ASP A 112 12.47 30.27 10.75
CA ASP A 112 13.94 30.40 10.67
C ASP A 112 14.73 29.45 11.59
N HIS A 113 14.09 28.38 12.08
CA HIS A 113 14.76 27.38 12.93
C HIS A 113 15.48 26.30 12.12
N VAL A 114 15.10 26.08 10.86
CA VAL A 114 15.69 25.05 10.00
C VAL A 114 15.95 25.62 8.61
N ASP A 115 17.21 25.59 8.19
CA ASP A 115 17.59 25.89 6.81
C ASP A 115 17.58 24.59 5.97
N VAL A 116 16.82 24.61 4.88
CA VAL A 116 16.71 23.50 3.92
C VAL A 116 17.52 23.81 2.67
N TYR A 117 18.39 22.89 2.26
CA TYR A 117 19.13 22.96 1.00
C TYR A 117 18.79 21.76 0.13
N LEU A 118 18.42 22.02 -1.13
CA LEU A 118 18.09 20.97 -2.11
C LEU A 118 19.12 20.94 -3.24
N LEU A 119 19.59 19.75 -3.57
CA LEU A 119 20.52 19.48 -4.65
C LEU A 119 20.02 18.30 -5.48
N GLN A 120 19.95 18.46 -6.80
CA GLN A 120 19.55 17.38 -7.71
C GLN A 120 20.79 16.80 -8.39
N GLU A 121 20.99 15.47 -8.32
CA GLU A 121 22.14 14.81 -8.95
C GLU A 121 22.01 14.73 -10.48
N SER A 122 20.83 14.35 -10.99
CA SER A 122 20.56 14.20 -12.42
C SER A 122 19.64 15.31 -12.94
N GLN A 123 20.14 16.13 -13.88
CA GLN A 123 19.34 17.14 -14.59
C GLN A 123 18.42 16.54 -15.68
N SER A 124 18.58 15.25 -16.00
CA SER A 124 17.94 14.58 -17.14
C SER A 124 16.41 14.47 -17.02
N PHE A 125 15.87 14.48 -15.79
CA PHE A 125 14.43 14.46 -15.51
C PHE A 125 13.93 15.86 -15.14
N GLY A 126 13.78 16.72 -16.15
CA GLY A 126 12.81 17.82 -16.09
C GLY A 126 13.28 19.23 -15.69
N SER A 127 14.57 19.50 -15.42
CA SER A 127 15.03 20.88 -15.23
C SER A 127 15.92 21.34 -16.38
N LYS A 128 15.29 21.75 -17.49
CA LYS A 128 15.97 22.53 -18.55
C LYS A 128 16.01 24.04 -18.24
N ASN A 129 15.52 24.47 -17.07
CA ASN A 129 15.54 25.88 -16.67
C ASN A 129 16.41 26.07 -15.43
N GLU A 130 17.73 26.15 -15.63
CA GLU A 130 18.66 26.70 -14.63
C GLU A 130 18.32 28.15 -14.22
N SER A 131 17.37 28.81 -14.90
CA SER A 131 16.86 30.14 -14.55
C SER A 131 15.64 30.14 -13.60
N ASN A 132 15.07 28.98 -13.25
CA ASN A 132 13.95 28.87 -12.28
C ASN A 132 14.33 27.97 -11.09
N GLN A 133 15.50 28.22 -10.48
CA GLN A 133 15.78 27.74 -9.10
C GLN A 133 14.73 28.24 -8.07
N ASP A 134 13.84 29.14 -8.49
CA ASP A 134 12.67 29.66 -7.77
C ASP A 134 11.37 28.85 -8.00
N THR A 135 11.43 27.52 -8.15
CA THR A 135 10.26 26.74 -7.72
C THR A 135 10.38 26.65 -6.21
N LEU A 136 9.98 27.72 -5.54
CA LEU A 136 10.09 27.91 -4.10
C LEU A 136 9.64 26.63 -3.38
N LEU A 137 10.40 26.20 -2.37
CA LEU A 137 10.18 24.97 -1.59
C LEU A 137 8.71 24.63 -1.36
N TYR A 138 7.94 25.68 -1.03
CA TYR A 138 6.53 25.60 -0.68
C TYR A 138 5.65 25.06 -1.81
N HIS A 139 6.01 25.24 -3.09
CA HIS A 139 5.28 24.66 -4.22
C HIS A 139 5.40 23.14 -4.31
N ARG A 140 6.42 22.56 -3.68
CA ARG A 140 6.66 21.11 -3.65
C ARG A 140 6.17 20.46 -2.36
N MET A 141 5.82 21.27 -1.37
CA MET A 141 5.35 20.80 -0.07
C MET A 141 3.87 20.42 -0.10
N THR A 142 3.55 19.32 0.56
CA THR A 142 2.18 18.83 0.75
C THR A 142 1.73 19.13 2.18
N LYS A 143 0.63 19.86 2.35
CA LYS A 143 0.04 20.10 3.67
C LYS A 143 -0.55 18.81 4.24
N LEU A 144 -0.06 18.38 5.40
CA LEU A 144 -0.51 17.14 6.07
C LEU A 144 -1.74 17.38 6.94
N THR A 145 -1.76 18.45 7.73
CA THR A 145 -2.87 18.79 8.62
C THR A 145 -4.04 19.40 7.86
N ARG A 146 -5.27 18.97 8.17
CA ARG A 146 -6.52 19.48 7.58
C ARG A 146 -6.61 19.28 6.06
N ASN A 147 -5.94 18.25 5.55
CA ASN A 147 -6.04 17.84 4.16
C ASN A 147 -6.99 16.63 4.05
N PRO A 148 -8.18 16.77 3.43
CA PRO A 148 -9.15 15.68 3.34
C PRO A 148 -8.70 14.51 2.47
N LEU A 149 -7.61 14.68 1.70
CA LEU A 149 -7.01 13.64 0.87
C LEU A 149 -5.94 12.82 1.60
N ILE A 150 -5.60 13.22 2.83
CA ILE A 150 -4.57 12.57 3.65
C ILE A 150 -5.24 12.01 4.89
N THR A 151 -5.25 10.68 4.99
CA THR A 151 -5.73 9.99 6.17
C THR A 151 -4.66 10.04 7.26
N PRO A 152 -5.00 10.44 8.51
CA PRO A 152 -4.13 10.27 9.67
C PRO A 152 -3.75 8.80 9.89
N LEU A 153 -2.70 8.55 10.66
CA LEU A 153 -2.42 7.18 11.10
C LEU A 153 -3.54 6.73 12.06
N LYS A 154 -3.74 5.42 12.20
CA LYS A 154 -4.64 4.91 13.23
C LYS A 154 -4.03 5.05 14.62
N GLU A 155 -4.90 5.02 15.61
CA GLU A 155 -4.50 4.88 17.01
C GLU A 155 -3.78 3.55 17.22
N ASP A 156 -2.84 3.53 18.15
CA ASP A 156 -2.11 2.32 18.52
C ASP A 156 -3.08 1.31 19.13
N ALA A 157 -3.00 0.06 18.67
CA ALA A 157 -3.77 -1.05 19.21
C ALA A 157 -2.85 -2.08 19.85
N GLU A 158 -3.31 -2.72 20.93
CA GLU A 158 -2.56 -3.80 21.60
C GLU A 158 -2.39 -5.01 20.68
N ASP A 159 -3.47 -5.41 20.01
CA ASP A 159 -3.45 -6.40 18.93
C ASP A 159 -3.88 -5.73 17.62
N THR A 160 -2.87 -5.29 16.89
CA THR A 160 -3.05 -4.61 15.61
C THR A 160 -3.63 -5.53 14.52
N ILE A 161 -3.37 -6.84 14.57
CA ILE A 161 -3.89 -7.79 13.57
C ILE A 161 -5.37 -8.02 13.82
N LEU A 162 -5.76 -8.26 15.07
CA LEU A 162 -7.16 -8.40 15.45
C LEU A 162 -7.95 -7.13 15.14
N GLN A 163 -7.39 -5.95 15.42
CA GLN A 163 -8.03 -4.69 15.07
C GLN A 163 -8.28 -4.57 13.56
N ASP A 164 -7.30 -4.95 12.73
CA ASP A 164 -7.45 -4.95 11.28
C ASP A 164 -8.54 -5.92 10.80
N ILE A 165 -8.63 -7.12 11.40
CA ILE A 165 -9.70 -8.07 11.10
C ILE A 165 -11.08 -7.49 11.45
N ARG A 166 -11.19 -6.85 12.62
CA ARG A 166 -12.44 -6.21 13.08
C ARG A 166 -12.85 -5.03 12.22
N ASP A 167 -11.89 -4.34 11.60
CA ASP A 167 -12.16 -3.20 10.72
C ASP A 167 -12.71 -3.61 9.34
N ILE A 168 -12.56 -4.87 8.91
CA ILE A 168 -12.92 -5.35 7.57
C ILE A 168 -14.39 -5.04 7.19
N PRO A 169 -15.42 -5.38 7.99
CA PRO A 169 -16.81 -5.19 7.59
C PRO A 169 -17.15 -3.72 7.39
N LYS A 170 -16.67 -2.86 8.31
CA LYS A 170 -16.85 -1.41 8.24
C LYS A 170 -16.18 -0.84 6.99
N LEU A 171 -14.93 -1.20 6.71
CA LEU A 171 -14.20 -0.70 5.55
C LEU A 171 -14.82 -1.16 4.23
N CYS A 172 -15.24 -2.43 4.13
CA CYS A 172 -15.94 -2.92 2.94
C CYS A 172 -17.26 -2.17 2.73
N LYS A 173 -18.00 -1.88 3.81
CA LYS A 173 -19.21 -1.06 3.74
C LYS A 173 -18.91 0.37 3.32
N ASP A 174 -17.90 1.01 3.89
CA ASP A 174 -17.52 2.38 3.57
C ASP A 174 -17.14 2.50 2.08
N ILE A 175 -16.43 1.51 1.53
CA ILE A 175 -16.15 1.43 0.10
C ILE A 175 -17.44 1.27 -0.71
N GLN A 176 -18.38 0.41 -0.30
CA GLN A 176 -19.66 0.29 -1.01
C GLN A 176 -20.52 1.56 -0.93
N ASP A 177 -20.55 2.21 0.23
CA ASP A 177 -21.31 3.43 0.46
C ASP A 177 -20.73 4.59 -0.36
N ASP A 178 -19.40 4.73 -0.44
CA ASP A 178 -18.72 5.72 -1.29
C ASP A 178 -19.18 5.65 -2.75
N TRP A 179 -19.33 4.44 -3.30
CA TRP A 179 -19.81 4.23 -4.67
C TRP A 179 -21.32 4.51 -4.84
N LYS A 180 -22.10 4.46 -3.76
CA LYS A 180 -23.55 4.72 -3.75
C LYS A 180 -23.90 6.18 -3.54
N VAL A 181 -23.04 6.99 -2.91
CA VAL A 181 -23.35 8.40 -2.59
C VAL A 181 -23.73 9.16 -3.87
N HIS A 182 -25.03 9.39 -4.02
CA HIS A 182 -25.63 10.40 -4.88
C HIS A 182 -25.97 11.55 -3.93
N THR A 183 -25.04 12.50 -3.75
CA THR A 183 -25.22 13.77 -3.02
C THR A 183 -26.55 13.87 -2.26
N ARG A 184 -26.59 13.38 -1.02
CA ARG A 184 -27.59 13.81 -0.05
C ARG A 184 -26.93 13.91 1.32
N ARG A 185 -26.81 15.17 1.75
CA ARG A 185 -26.53 15.64 3.11
C ARG A 185 -27.19 14.74 4.16
N GLU A 186 -26.53 14.73 5.33
CA GLU A 186 -26.91 14.11 6.61
C GLU A 186 -26.31 12.73 6.87
N ARG A 187 -24.99 12.71 7.16
CA ARG A 187 -24.48 11.81 8.20
C ARG A 187 -23.88 12.66 9.32
N SER A 188 -24.27 12.26 10.51
CA SER A 188 -24.14 12.91 11.81
C SER A 188 -22.69 13.11 12.27
N GLY A 189 -22.42 14.28 12.83
CA GLY A 189 -21.63 14.44 14.07
C GLY A 189 -20.12 14.24 14.05
N SER A 190 -19.50 13.84 12.94
CA SER A 190 -18.04 13.83 12.81
C SER A 190 -17.61 14.96 11.87
N GLU A 191 -16.94 15.98 12.42
CA GLU A 191 -16.40 17.17 11.75
C GLU A 191 -15.24 16.86 10.78
N SER A 192 -15.29 15.72 10.08
CA SER A 192 -14.32 15.45 9.02
C SER A 192 -14.89 15.96 7.71
N ALA A 193 -14.15 16.86 7.05
CA ALA A 193 -14.50 17.54 5.81
C ALA A 193 -14.62 16.56 4.62
N ALA A 194 -15.68 15.74 4.63
CA ALA A 194 -15.96 14.79 3.57
C ALA A 194 -16.30 15.55 2.28
N LEU A 195 -15.59 15.22 1.20
CA LEU A 195 -15.82 15.79 -0.12
C LEU A 195 -17.26 15.54 -0.57
N PRO A 196 -17.91 16.48 -1.28
CA PRO A 196 -19.31 16.34 -1.71
C PRO A 196 -19.53 15.28 -2.79
N PHE A 197 -18.49 14.57 -3.24
CA PHE A 197 -18.52 13.55 -4.29
C PHE A 197 -17.51 12.43 -3.99
N SER A 198 -17.80 11.23 -4.50
CA SER A 198 -16.87 10.09 -4.43
C SER A 198 -15.74 10.24 -5.44
N LEU A 199 -14.51 10.23 -4.94
CA LEU A 199 -13.30 10.24 -5.77
C LEU A 199 -13.17 8.95 -6.58
N ASN A 200 -13.57 7.80 -6.02
CA ASN A 200 -13.55 6.53 -6.75
C ASN A 200 -14.51 6.54 -7.93
N ARG A 201 -15.71 7.11 -7.79
CA ARG A 201 -16.65 7.27 -8.92
C ARG A 201 -16.11 8.17 -10.01
N LEU A 202 -15.38 9.22 -9.64
CA LEU A 202 -14.76 10.14 -10.58
C LEU A 202 -13.63 9.47 -11.37
N THR A 203 -12.78 8.71 -10.67
CA THR A 203 -11.76 7.85 -11.30
C THR A 203 -12.39 6.79 -12.19
N ALA A 204 -13.49 6.16 -11.74
CA ALA A 204 -14.24 5.18 -12.53
C ALA A 204 -14.80 5.82 -13.80
N TRP A 205 -15.35 7.03 -13.72
CA TRP A 205 -15.83 7.75 -14.89
C TRP A 205 -14.71 8.00 -15.92
N ASN A 206 -13.52 8.40 -15.46
CA ASN A 206 -12.35 8.57 -16.33
C ASN A 206 -11.91 7.23 -16.96
N LEU A 207 -11.82 6.16 -16.16
CA LEU A 207 -11.57 4.80 -16.64
C LEU A 207 -12.59 4.38 -17.71
N GLY A 208 -13.88 4.66 -17.48
CA GLY A 208 -14.97 4.38 -18.41
C GLY A 208 -14.82 5.17 -19.72
N ARG A 209 -14.34 6.41 -19.66
CA ARG A 209 -14.05 7.22 -20.86
C ARG A 209 -12.91 6.60 -21.67
N CYS A 210 -11.79 6.24 -21.04
CA CYS A 210 -10.66 5.55 -21.69
C CYS A 210 -11.12 4.24 -22.33
N LEU A 211 -11.93 3.46 -21.60
CA LEU A 211 -12.49 2.20 -22.12
C LEU A 211 -13.40 2.46 -23.33
N LYS A 212 -14.35 3.41 -23.25
CA LYS A 212 -15.23 3.75 -24.38
C LYS A 212 -14.45 4.22 -25.60
N GLN A 213 -13.41 5.04 -25.42
CA GLN A 213 -12.55 5.47 -26.52
C GLN A 213 -11.90 4.28 -27.22
N ARG A 214 -11.35 3.35 -26.44
CA ARG A 214 -10.75 2.12 -26.97
C ARG A 214 -11.77 1.21 -27.67
N LEU A 215 -12.96 1.05 -27.10
CA LEU A 215 -14.03 0.24 -27.70
C LEU A 215 -14.58 0.87 -28.98
N ASN A 216 -14.72 2.20 -29.03
CA ASN A 216 -15.08 2.92 -30.26
C ASN A 216 -14.01 2.69 -31.33
N ALA A 217 -12.72 2.68 -30.97
CA ALA A 217 -11.66 2.41 -31.93
C ALA A 217 -11.78 1.01 -32.59
N TYR A 218 -12.22 0.00 -31.82
CA TYR A 218 -12.55 -1.32 -32.37
C TYR A 218 -13.80 -1.30 -33.25
N VAL A 219 -14.86 -0.62 -32.82
CA VAL A 219 -16.12 -0.51 -33.59
C VAL A 219 -15.88 0.22 -34.92
N ASP A 220 -15.09 1.28 -34.91
CA ASP A 220 -14.75 2.09 -36.08
C ASP A 220 -13.65 1.43 -36.95
N ASN A 221 -13.16 0.24 -36.55
CA ASN A 221 -12.06 -0.50 -37.19
C ASN A 221 -10.75 0.29 -37.33
N THR A 222 -10.57 1.34 -36.51
CA THR A 222 -9.30 2.07 -36.42
C THR A 222 -8.27 1.29 -35.61
N LEU A 223 -8.73 0.43 -34.70
CA LEU A 223 -7.93 -0.51 -33.95
C LEU A 223 -8.21 -1.94 -34.42
N THR A 224 -7.21 -2.61 -34.98
CA THR A 224 -7.34 -4.01 -35.41
C THR A 224 -6.99 -4.97 -34.27
N PRO A 225 -7.83 -5.99 -33.98
CA PRO A 225 -7.49 -7.04 -33.04
C PRO A 225 -6.18 -7.72 -33.46
N SER A 226 -5.24 -7.83 -32.52
CA SER A 226 -3.95 -8.48 -32.74
C SER A 226 -3.63 -9.41 -31.57
N PRO A 227 -3.09 -10.62 -31.82
CA PRO A 227 -2.71 -11.54 -30.76
C PRO A 227 -1.59 -10.99 -29.88
N ASN A 228 -0.95 -9.89 -30.26
CA ASN A 228 0.11 -9.24 -29.50
C ASN A 228 -0.37 -7.96 -28.78
N ARG A 229 -1.53 -7.39 -29.12
CA ARG A 229 -2.02 -6.14 -28.52
C ARG A 229 -2.68 -6.40 -27.17
N VAL A 230 -2.27 -5.67 -26.14
CA VAL A 230 -2.88 -5.71 -24.81
C VAL A 230 -3.93 -4.60 -24.70
N ASP A 231 -5.13 -4.94 -24.24
CA ASP A 231 -6.20 -3.97 -23.99
C ASP A 231 -6.16 -3.42 -22.58
N ILE A 232 -6.05 -4.32 -21.60
CA ILE A 232 -5.95 -4.00 -20.20
C ILE A 232 -4.74 -4.73 -19.62
N LEU A 233 -3.78 -3.97 -19.08
CA LEU A 233 -2.64 -4.49 -18.35
C LEU A 233 -2.87 -4.29 -16.85
N LEU A 234 -2.77 -5.38 -16.10
CA LEU A 234 -2.88 -5.41 -14.65
C LEU A 234 -1.52 -5.74 -14.07
N THR A 235 -1.07 -4.97 -13.07
CA THR A 235 0.24 -5.21 -12.46
C THR A 235 0.25 -4.88 -10.98
N GLY A 236 1.10 -5.60 -10.24
CA GLY A 236 1.34 -5.41 -8.83
C GLY A 236 2.48 -6.31 -8.35
N CYS A 237 2.69 -6.37 -7.04
CA CYS A 237 3.63 -7.29 -6.39
C CYS A 237 2.91 -8.21 -5.40
N GLU A 238 3.36 -9.45 -5.32
CA GLU A 238 2.91 -10.45 -4.33
C GLU A 238 1.38 -10.51 -4.23
N VAL A 239 0.82 -10.13 -3.09
CA VAL A 239 -0.62 -10.17 -2.84
C VAL A 239 -1.40 -9.18 -3.70
N SER A 240 -0.83 -8.01 -4.00
CA SER A 240 -1.45 -7.06 -4.94
C SER A 240 -1.50 -7.62 -6.37
N LEU A 241 -0.47 -8.40 -6.76
CA LEU A 241 -0.49 -9.11 -8.04
C LEU A 241 -1.55 -10.22 -8.04
N TRP A 242 -1.63 -11.01 -6.97
CA TRP A 242 -2.63 -12.08 -6.86
C TRP A 242 -4.05 -11.54 -7.00
N LEU A 243 -4.37 -10.40 -6.36
CA LEU A 243 -5.65 -9.70 -6.52
C LEU A 243 -5.86 -9.22 -7.96
N ALA A 244 -4.83 -8.64 -8.57
CA ALA A 244 -4.87 -8.19 -9.95
C ALA A 244 -5.11 -9.37 -10.92
N GLU A 245 -4.57 -10.55 -10.65
CA GLU A 245 -4.78 -11.78 -11.42
C GLU A 245 -6.23 -12.30 -11.29
N GLN A 246 -6.83 -12.25 -10.09
CA GLN A 246 -8.24 -12.62 -9.93
C GLN A 246 -9.14 -11.68 -10.75
N PHE A 247 -8.93 -10.37 -10.61
CA PHE A 247 -9.66 -9.35 -11.38
C PHE A 247 -9.44 -9.50 -12.90
N ALA A 248 -8.22 -9.80 -13.34
CA ALA A 248 -7.91 -10.09 -14.73
C ALA A 248 -8.69 -11.30 -15.26
N SER A 249 -8.74 -12.37 -14.46
CA SER A 249 -9.50 -13.59 -14.77
C SER A 249 -10.99 -13.27 -14.96
N ASP A 250 -11.57 -12.46 -14.08
CA ASP A 250 -13.00 -12.13 -14.13
C ASP A 250 -13.33 -11.27 -15.34
N LEU A 251 -12.50 -10.26 -15.66
CA LEU A 251 -12.62 -9.49 -16.88
C LEU A 251 -12.46 -10.37 -18.13
N GLN A 252 -11.49 -11.28 -18.15
CA GLN A 252 -11.18 -12.09 -19.32
C GLN A 252 -12.29 -13.11 -19.61
N LYS A 253 -12.90 -13.68 -18.56
CA LYS A 253 -14.07 -14.56 -18.67
C LYS A 253 -15.31 -13.80 -19.14
N SER A 254 -15.48 -12.57 -18.67
CA SER A 254 -16.65 -11.75 -19.00
C SER A 254 -16.57 -11.14 -20.40
N PHE A 255 -15.35 -10.81 -20.87
CA PHE A 255 -15.07 -10.10 -22.12
C PHE A 255 -13.98 -10.83 -22.94
N PRO A 256 -14.28 -12.01 -23.49
CA PRO A 256 -13.30 -12.90 -24.10
C PRO A 256 -12.57 -12.36 -25.34
N LYS A 257 -13.12 -11.34 -26.04
CA LYS A 257 -12.43 -10.73 -27.19
C LYS A 257 -11.46 -9.61 -26.78
N LEU A 258 -11.54 -9.12 -25.55
CA LEU A 258 -10.52 -8.22 -25.00
C LEU A 258 -9.32 -9.04 -24.54
N ARG A 259 -8.12 -8.51 -24.77
CA ARG A 259 -6.90 -9.11 -24.25
C ARG A 259 -6.50 -8.48 -22.92
N ILE A 260 -6.81 -9.19 -21.84
CA ILE A 260 -6.47 -8.77 -20.49
C ILE A 260 -5.27 -9.57 -20.00
N VAL A 261 -4.25 -8.88 -19.49
CA VAL A 261 -2.98 -9.48 -19.11
C VAL A 261 -2.61 -9.02 -17.71
N ALA A 262 -2.32 -9.95 -16.81
CA ALA A 262 -1.74 -9.68 -15.49
C ALA A 262 -0.27 -10.09 -15.48
N ILE A 263 0.63 -9.15 -15.12
CA ILE A 263 2.08 -9.40 -15.02
C ILE A 263 2.64 -8.71 -13.78
N SER A 264 3.49 -9.41 -13.04
CA SER A 264 4.26 -8.85 -11.91
C SER A 264 5.02 -7.59 -12.30
N SER A 265 4.95 -6.54 -11.46
CA SER A 265 5.69 -5.30 -11.68
C SER A 265 7.21 -5.53 -11.70
N ASN A 266 7.71 -6.47 -10.89
CA ASN A 266 9.13 -6.88 -10.91
C ASN A 266 9.54 -7.40 -12.30
N LYS A 267 8.67 -8.19 -12.93
CA LYS A 267 8.93 -8.78 -14.25
C LYS A 267 8.87 -7.71 -15.35
N LEU A 268 7.93 -6.77 -15.25
CA LEU A 268 7.84 -5.66 -16.21
C LEU A 268 9.08 -4.76 -16.13
N LEU A 269 9.49 -4.35 -14.93
CA LEU A 269 10.72 -3.56 -14.77
C LEU A 269 11.98 -4.31 -15.21
N GLY A 270 12.10 -5.59 -14.87
CA GLY A 270 13.24 -6.40 -15.29
C GLY A 270 13.35 -6.57 -16.80
N LEU A 271 12.22 -6.62 -17.52
CA LEU A 271 12.17 -6.83 -18.97
C LEU A 271 12.20 -5.55 -19.80
N PHE A 272 11.63 -4.46 -19.27
CA PHE A 272 11.39 -3.21 -20.02
C PHE A 272 12.07 -1.99 -19.40
N GLY A 273 12.47 -2.04 -18.13
CA GLY A 273 13.06 -0.91 -17.40
C GLY A 273 14.60 -0.86 -17.43
N GLN A 274 15.27 -1.80 -18.11
CA GLN A 274 16.74 -1.83 -18.22
C GLN A 274 17.18 -1.28 -19.58
N GLU A 275 17.16 0.05 -19.76
CA GLU A 275 17.59 0.69 -21.00
C GLU A 275 19.09 0.52 -21.29
N ASP A 276 19.92 0.40 -20.24
CA ASP A 276 21.39 0.29 -20.37
C ASP A 276 21.91 -1.15 -20.46
N ILE A 277 21.10 -2.15 -20.11
CA ILE A 277 21.49 -3.56 -20.12
C ILE A 277 20.46 -4.31 -20.95
N ASN A 278 20.79 -4.56 -22.21
CA ASN A 278 20.06 -5.48 -23.08
C ASN A 278 20.23 -6.92 -22.54
N VAL A 279 19.53 -7.25 -21.45
CA VAL A 279 19.43 -8.63 -20.99
C VAL A 279 18.61 -9.37 -22.04
N PRO A 280 19.18 -10.39 -22.72
CA PRO A 280 18.45 -11.10 -23.75
C PRO A 280 17.20 -11.74 -23.13
N THR A 281 16.02 -11.32 -23.59
CA THR A 281 14.72 -11.86 -23.12
C THR A 281 14.43 -13.26 -23.68
N VAL A 282 15.46 -14.02 -24.07
CA VAL A 282 15.35 -15.33 -24.69
C VAL A 282 14.84 -16.32 -23.63
N GLY A 283 13.66 -16.90 -23.87
CA GLY A 283 12.99 -17.82 -22.93
C GLY A 283 11.87 -17.19 -22.11
N PHE A 284 11.68 -15.86 -22.16
CA PHE A 284 10.51 -15.22 -21.56
C PHE A 284 9.34 -15.21 -22.55
N THR A 285 8.16 -15.64 -22.09
CA THR A 285 6.91 -15.57 -22.86
C THR A 285 6.48 -14.13 -23.19
N THR A 286 6.99 -13.17 -22.41
CA THR A 286 6.66 -11.75 -22.48
C THR A 286 7.91 -10.95 -22.87
N SER A 287 7.83 -10.19 -23.96
CA SER A 287 8.87 -9.26 -24.44
C SER A 287 8.21 -8.14 -25.25
N SER A 288 8.96 -7.09 -25.58
CA SER A 288 8.51 -6.01 -26.48
C SER A 288 8.12 -6.49 -27.88
N ARG A 289 8.55 -7.70 -28.27
CA ARG A 289 8.18 -8.35 -29.53
C ARG A 289 6.91 -9.18 -29.43
N THR A 290 6.53 -9.64 -28.24
CA THR A 290 5.36 -10.52 -28.04
C THR A 290 4.15 -9.78 -27.49
N LEU A 291 4.36 -8.68 -26.76
CA LEU A 291 3.30 -7.84 -26.21
C LEU A 291 3.50 -6.39 -26.66
N ASN A 292 2.43 -5.82 -27.21
CA ASN A 292 2.30 -4.41 -27.53
C ASN A 292 1.38 -3.77 -26.48
N TYR A 293 1.91 -2.78 -25.76
CA TYR A 293 1.21 -2.02 -24.72
C TYR A 293 0.78 -0.62 -25.18
N ASP A 294 0.94 -0.29 -26.46
CA ASP A 294 0.61 1.03 -27.02
C ASP A 294 -0.86 1.35 -26.74
N ASP A 295 -1.08 2.47 -26.05
CA ASP A 295 -2.40 2.96 -25.64
C ASP A 295 -3.21 1.98 -24.75
N ALA A 296 -2.56 0.95 -24.18
CA ALA A 296 -3.22 0.01 -23.26
C ALA A 296 -3.71 0.72 -21.99
N ILE A 297 -4.83 0.26 -21.43
CA ILE A 297 -5.28 0.71 -20.11
C ILE A 297 -4.48 -0.04 -19.06
N VAL A 298 -3.69 0.66 -18.26
CA VAL A 298 -2.84 0.07 -17.23
C VAL A 298 -3.47 0.33 -15.87
N LEU A 299 -3.76 -0.73 -15.12
CA LEU A 299 -4.21 -0.64 -13.73
C LEU A 299 -3.13 -1.24 -12.81
N ILE A 300 -2.51 -0.37 -12.01
CA ILE A 300 -1.48 -0.73 -11.04
C ILE A 300 -2.14 -0.95 -9.68
N VAL A 301 -2.00 -2.13 -9.11
CA VAL A 301 -2.52 -2.46 -7.78
C VAL A 301 -1.35 -2.41 -6.79
N SER A 302 -1.41 -1.47 -5.84
CA SER A 302 -0.39 -1.31 -4.80
C SER A 302 -0.98 -0.63 -3.56
N HIS A 303 -1.16 -1.37 -2.47
CA HIS A 303 -1.75 -0.83 -1.25
C HIS A 303 -1.03 0.42 -0.73
N SER A 304 0.29 0.38 -0.56
CA SER A 304 1.05 1.55 -0.08
C SER A 304 1.21 2.65 -1.14
N GLY A 305 1.12 2.29 -2.42
CA GLY A 305 1.46 3.18 -3.53
C GLY A 305 2.91 3.70 -3.50
N GLY A 306 3.79 3.08 -2.71
CA GLY A 306 5.21 3.40 -2.57
C GLY A 306 6.13 2.19 -2.76
N THR A 307 5.58 1.00 -3.07
CA THR A 307 6.39 -0.16 -3.43
C THR A 307 7.20 0.14 -4.68
N PHE A 308 8.52 -0.10 -4.61
CA PHE A 308 9.48 0.24 -5.67
C PHE A 308 9.02 -0.21 -7.07
N SER A 309 8.63 -1.47 -7.23
CA SER A 309 8.38 -2.01 -8.56
C SER A 309 7.09 -1.49 -9.22
N PRO A 310 5.93 -1.45 -8.53
CA PRO A 310 4.74 -0.77 -9.02
C PRO A 310 4.98 0.72 -9.33
N LEU A 311 5.78 1.42 -8.51
CA LEU A 311 6.18 2.82 -8.73
C LEU A 311 7.07 2.99 -9.96
N GLY A 312 8.04 2.10 -10.17
CA GLY A 312 8.83 2.11 -11.40
C GLY A 312 7.96 1.86 -12.63
N CYS A 313 6.99 0.94 -12.54
CA CYS A 313 6.05 0.67 -13.63
C CYS A 313 5.19 1.91 -13.97
N SER A 314 4.75 2.70 -12.98
CA SER A 314 3.99 3.93 -13.27
C SER A 314 4.79 4.97 -14.03
N SER A 315 6.13 4.98 -13.91
CA SER A 315 7.01 5.81 -14.74
C SER A 315 7.30 5.17 -16.11
N LEU A 316 7.61 3.86 -16.13
CA LEU A 316 7.94 3.11 -17.34
C LEU A 316 6.84 3.22 -18.39
N PHE A 317 5.57 3.08 -18.00
CA PHE A 317 4.48 3.05 -18.98
C PHE A 317 4.07 4.44 -19.48
N GLN A 318 4.56 5.54 -18.90
CA GLN A 318 4.22 6.90 -19.34
C GLN A 318 4.69 7.17 -20.78
N SER A 319 5.76 6.49 -21.22
CA SER A 319 6.23 6.58 -22.60
C SER A 319 5.34 5.85 -23.60
N THR A 320 4.50 4.93 -23.14
CA THR A 320 3.75 3.99 -24.01
C THR A 320 2.24 4.24 -23.97
N THR A 321 1.71 4.67 -22.83
CA THR A 321 0.28 4.94 -22.67
C THR A 321 0.04 6.02 -21.65
N ARG A 322 -1.03 6.78 -21.87
CA ARG A 322 -1.55 7.76 -20.90
C ARG A 322 -2.68 7.20 -20.05
N ASN A 323 -3.18 6.00 -20.36
CA ASN A 323 -4.33 5.40 -19.68
C ASN A 323 -3.87 4.63 -18.43
N ILE A 324 -3.13 5.27 -17.54
CA ILE A 324 -2.58 4.67 -16.32
C ILE A 324 -3.47 5.04 -15.14
N PHE A 325 -3.89 4.01 -14.40
CA PHE A 325 -4.69 4.08 -13.19
C PHE A 325 -3.99 3.31 -12.07
N VAL A 326 -4.28 3.67 -10.83
CA VAL A 326 -3.73 3.00 -9.65
C VAL A 326 -4.82 2.70 -8.62
N VAL A 327 -4.72 1.55 -7.95
CA VAL A 327 -5.49 1.20 -6.74
C VAL A 327 -4.55 1.24 -5.54
N THR A 328 -4.83 2.14 -4.59
CA THR A 328 -4.02 2.39 -3.40
C THR A 328 -4.88 2.46 -2.13
N SER A 329 -4.23 2.48 -0.97
CA SER A 329 -4.90 2.62 0.35
C SER A 329 -5.43 4.02 0.61
N GLU A 330 -4.79 5.02 0.02
CA GLU A 330 -5.10 6.43 0.15
C GLU A 330 -4.74 7.21 -1.12
N TRP A 331 -5.18 8.47 -1.21
CA TRP A 331 -4.95 9.32 -2.39
C TRP A 331 -3.53 9.89 -2.47
N ASP A 332 -2.90 10.10 -1.32
CA ASP A 332 -1.60 10.74 -1.19
C ASP A 332 -0.46 9.71 -1.11
N THR A 333 -0.26 9.02 -2.24
CA THR A 333 0.84 8.05 -2.43
C THR A 333 1.81 8.53 -3.50
N GLN A 334 3.01 7.92 -3.57
CA GLN A 334 4.03 8.28 -4.56
C GLN A 334 3.55 8.03 -5.98
N ILE A 335 2.93 6.86 -6.24
CA ILE A 335 2.31 6.59 -7.54
C ILE A 335 1.22 7.62 -7.84
N GLY A 336 0.37 7.93 -6.85
CA GLY A 336 -0.66 8.96 -7.00
C GLY A 336 -0.10 10.33 -7.39
N LYS A 337 1.04 10.74 -6.80
CA LYS A 337 1.74 11.97 -7.16
C LYS A 337 2.26 11.94 -8.60
N GLN A 338 2.93 10.85 -8.99
CA GLN A 338 3.44 10.70 -10.36
C GLN A 338 2.32 10.79 -11.40
N LEU A 339 1.17 10.14 -11.14
CA LEU A 339 0.04 10.19 -12.06
C LEU A 339 -0.61 11.58 -12.15
N ARG A 340 -0.65 12.34 -11.05
CA ARG A 340 -1.14 13.74 -11.09
C ARG A 340 -0.23 14.67 -11.90
N MET A 341 1.08 14.38 -11.98
CA MET A 341 2.00 15.15 -12.81
C MET A 341 1.74 14.95 -14.31
N LEU A 342 1.20 13.79 -14.72
CA LEU A 342 0.80 13.56 -16.11
C LEU A 342 -0.31 14.53 -16.54
N ASP A 343 -1.26 14.81 -15.66
CA ASP A 343 -2.39 15.69 -15.97
C ASP A 343 -1.96 17.17 -16.03
N GLN A 344 -0.96 17.59 -15.23
CA GLN A 344 -0.40 18.94 -15.29
C GLN A 344 0.33 19.23 -16.61
N GLN A 345 0.97 18.23 -17.22
CA GLN A 345 1.61 18.37 -18.53
C GLN A 345 0.58 18.58 -19.66
N GLU A 346 -0.65 18.06 -19.50
CA GLU A 346 -1.73 18.18 -20.48
C GLU A 346 -2.29 19.61 -20.54
N GLU A 347 -2.51 20.24 -19.38
CA GLU A 347 -3.01 21.63 -19.30
C GLU A 347 -1.95 22.66 -19.71
N GLY A 348 -0.66 22.37 -19.50
CA GLY A 348 0.46 23.25 -19.89
C GLY A 348 0.62 23.44 -21.40
N MET A 349 0.12 22.50 -22.23
CA MET A 349 0.12 22.63 -23.70
C MET A 349 -1.11 23.35 -24.25
N GLN A 350 -2.16 23.57 -23.46
CA GLN A 350 -3.39 24.25 -23.91
C GLN A 350 -3.59 25.66 -23.31
N ASN A 351 -2.70 26.13 -22.44
CA ASN A 351 -2.83 27.45 -21.82
C ASN A 351 -2.32 28.58 -22.72
N ASP A 352 -3.20 29.01 -23.62
CA ASP A 352 -3.18 30.34 -24.24
C ASP A 352 -3.60 31.39 -23.19
N GLY A 353 -2.65 31.85 -22.38
CA GLY A 353 -2.64 33.17 -21.73
C GLY A 353 -3.77 33.61 -20.76
N SER A 354 -4.82 32.84 -20.48
CA SER A 354 -5.91 33.30 -19.60
C SER A 354 -5.74 32.80 -18.16
N GLY A 355 -5.20 33.66 -17.30
CA GLY A 355 -4.98 33.41 -15.88
C GLY A 355 -6.25 32.97 -15.13
N GLY A 356 -6.10 31.92 -14.32
CA GLY A 356 -7.13 31.47 -13.40
C GLY A 356 -6.69 30.23 -12.62
N ASN A 357 -6.02 30.43 -11.49
CA ASN A 357 -5.61 29.38 -10.54
C ASN A 357 -6.76 28.46 -10.07
N SER A 358 -8.02 28.87 -10.28
CA SER A 358 -9.20 28.08 -9.90
C SER A 358 -9.64 27.01 -10.93
N ARG A 359 -9.16 27.05 -12.19
CA ARG A 359 -9.51 26.03 -13.21
C ARG A 359 -8.67 24.76 -13.11
N ILE A 360 -7.40 24.90 -12.71
CA ILE A 360 -6.42 23.82 -12.56
C ILE A 360 -6.91 22.76 -11.56
N HIS A 361 -7.60 23.18 -10.49
CA HIS A 361 -8.12 22.25 -9.47
C HIS A 361 -9.30 21.40 -9.96
N MET A 362 -10.14 21.88 -10.89
CA MET A 362 -11.24 21.07 -11.42
C MET A 362 -10.76 20.09 -12.50
N GLY A 363 -9.84 20.48 -13.39
CA GLY A 363 -9.28 19.57 -14.40
C GLY A 363 -8.57 18.36 -13.78
N LEU A 364 -7.77 18.59 -12.73
CA LEU A 364 -7.13 17.52 -11.94
C LEU A 364 -8.11 16.57 -11.26
N LEU A 365 -9.30 17.05 -10.87
CA LEU A 365 -10.33 16.19 -10.30
C LEU A 365 -10.99 15.34 -11.40
N PHE A 366 -11.38 15.92 -12.55
CA PHE A 366 -12.05 15.18 -13.63
C PHE A 366 -11.16 14.15 -14.34
N ASN A 367 -9.84 14.36 -14.35
CA ASN A 367 -8.86 13.41 -14.87
C ASN A 367 -8.31 12.47 -13.79
N SER A 368 -9.03 12.27 -12.68
CA SER A 368 -8.58 11.37 -11.61
C SER A 368 -8.19 9.98 -12.13
N ARG A 369 -7.04 9.49 -11.66
CA ARG A 369 -6.44 8.19 -12.00
C ARG A 369 -6.26 7.29 -10.79
N ILE A 370 -6.73 7.72 -9.62
CA ILE A 370 -6.44 7.09 -8.33
C ILE A 370 -7.73 6.52 -7.74
N PHE A 371 -7.76 5.22 -7.58
CA PHE A 371 -8.74 4.51 -6.77
C PHE A 371 -8.17 4.31 -5.37
N THR A 372 -8.98 4.61 -4.35
CA THR A 372 -8.60 4.50 -2.94
C THR A 372 -9.51 3.53 -2.23
N THR A 373 -8.92 2.61 -1.44
CA THR A 373 -9.68 1.78 -0.52
C THR A 373 -10.06 2.51 0.76
N GLY A 374 -9.40 3.64 1.07
CA GLY A 374 -9.66 4.42 2.28
C GLY A 374 -9.15 3.75 3.56
N VAL A 375 -8.47 2.60 3.45
CA VAL A 375 -7.90 1.87 4.59
C VAL A 375 -6.86 2.71 5.31
N GLY A 376 -6.12 3.55 4.56
CA GLY A 376 -4.94 4.23 5.05
C GLY A 376 -3.80 3.25 5.35
N VAL A 377 -2.81 3.70 6.11
CA VAL A 377 -1.62 2.89 6.39
C VAL A 377 -1.85 1.93 7.55
N ARG A 378 -1.35 0.71 7.38
CA ARG A 378 -1.41 -0.39 8.35
C ARG A 378 -0.05 -1.05 8.49
N PRO A 379 0.57 -0.96 9.68
CA PRO A 379 1.88 -1.57 9.93
C PRO A 379 1.79 -3.08 10.26
N ALA A 380 0.64 -3.53 10.76
CA ALA A 380 0.41 -4.94 11.08
C ALA A 380 -0.07 -5.71 9.85
N GLU A 381 0.43 -6.93 9.69
CA GLU A 381 0.31 -7.83 8.54
C GLU A 381 -0.31 -7.30 7.23
N PRO A 382 0.44 -7.30 6.12
CA PRO A 382 0.06 -6.63 4.87
C PRO A 382 -1.11 -7.24 4.08
N CYS A 383 -1.82 -8.25 4.61
CA CYS A 383 -2.64 -9.17 3.81
C CYS A 383 -4.10 -9.38 4.25
N SER A 384 -4.57 -8.85 5.39
CA SER A 384 -5.94 -9.12 5.85
C SER A 384 -6.89 -8.03 5.37
N VAL A 385 -6.84 -6.86 6.03
CA VAL A 385 -7.75 -5.75 5.74
C VAL A 385 -7.49 -5.10 4.38
N SER A 386 -6.20 -4.95 4.02
CA SER A 386 -5.77 -4.41 2.72
C SER A 386 -6.31 -5.25 1.56
N VAL A 387 -6.32 -6.58 1.71
CA VAL A 387 -6.79 -7.52 0.68
C VAL A 387 -8.28 -7.48 0.56
N ALA A 388 -9.01 -7.60 1.69
CA ALA A 388 -10.47 -7.52 1.69
C ALA A 388 -10.94 -6.20 1.06
N ALA A 389 -10.34 -5.08 1.47
CA ALA A 389 -10.69 -3.75 0.96
C ALA A 389 -10.32 -3.56 -0.52
N THR A 390 -9.14 -4.02 -0.95
CA THR A 390 -8.73 -3.94 -2.36
C THR A 390 -9.61 -4.82 -3.23
N HIS A 391 -9.93 -6.03 -2.79
CA HIS A 391 -10.84 -6.93 -3.50
C HIS A 391 -12.23 -6.32 -3.62
N GLN A 392 -12.78 -5.76 -2.54
CA GLN A 392 -14.07 -5.05 -2.53
C GLN A 392 -14.10 -3.88 -3.53
N LEU A 393 -13.02 -3.10 -3.59
CA LEU A 393 -12.90 -1.99 -4.55
C LEU A 393 -12.79 -2.48 -6.00
N LEU A 394 -12.01 -3.53 -6.24
CA LEU A 394 -11.91 -4.15 -7.57
C LEU A 394 -13.24 -4.74 -8.03
N THR A 395 -14.05 -5.31 -7.13
CA THR A 395 -15.43 -5.74 -7.44
C THR A 395 -16.30 -4.58 -7.90
N ASN A 396 -16.25 -3.42 -7.22
CA ASN A 396 -17.01 -2.24 -7.65
C ASN A 396 -16.51 -1.69 -9.00
N ILE A 397 -15.19 -1.72 -9.25
CA ILE A 397 -14.61 -1.35 -10.54
C ILE A 397 -15.07 -2.33 -11.64
N PHE A 398 -15.12 -3.63 -11.36
CA PHE A 398 -15.60 -4.66 -12.27
C PHE A 398 -17.06 -4.42 -12.67
N GLU A 399 -17.93 -4.19 -11.68
CA GLU A 399 -19.35 -3.87 -11.90
C GLU A 399 -19.47 -2.64 -12.81
N PHE A 400 -18.71 -1.57 -12.53
CA PHE A 400 -18.73 -0.36 -13.34
C PHE A 400 -18.26 -0.59 -14.78
N VAL A 401 -17.13 -1.28 -14.97
CA VAL A 401 -16.62 -1.62 -16.31
C VAL A 401 -17.65 -2.43 -17.09
N SER A 402 -18.31 -3.37 -16.42
CA SER A 402 -19.35 -4.19 -17.04
C SER A 402 -20.56 -3.37 -17.44
N VAL A 403 -21.02 -2.44 -16.58
CA VAL A 403 -22.09 -1.50 -16.93
C VAL A 403 -21.72 -0.64 -18.15
N VAL A 404 -20.48 -0.16 -18.23
CA VAL A 404 -20.01 0.62 -19.38
C VAL A 404 -20.07 -0.19 -20.67
N ILE A 405 -19.61 -1.45 -20.66
CA ILE A 405 -19.63 -2.33 -21.83
C ILE A 405 -21.07 -2.70 -22.21
N LEU A 406 -21.91 -3.04 -21.23
CA LEU A 406 -23.30 -3.44 -21.47
C LEU A 406 -24.22 -2.28 -21.85
N SER A 407 -23.79 -1.03 -21.66
CA SER A 407 -24.60 0.16 -21.98
C SER A 407 -24.92 0.32 -23.47
N GLU A 408 -24.10 -0.25 -24.37
CA GLU A 408 -24.27 -0.11 -25.82
C GLU A 408 -24.04 -1.47 -26.51
N SER A 409 -24.99 -1.93 -27.33
CA SER A 409 -24.92 -3.24 -27.99
C SER A 409 -23.63 -3.44 -28.80
N LYS A 410 -23.14 -2.39 -29.47
CA LYS A 410 -21.89 -2.43 -30.25
C LYS A 410 -20.66 -2.75 -29.39
N TYR A 411 -20.67 -2.38 -28.11
CA TYR A 411 -19.58 -2.69 -27.19
C TYR A 411 -19.64 -4.15 -26.75
N CYS A 412 -20.83 -4.68 -26.47
CA CYS A 412 -21.02 -6.11 -26.22
C CYS A 412 -20.48 -6.96 -27.39
N ASP A 413 -20.79 -6.57 -28.63
CA ASP A 413 -20.38 -7.32 -29.82
C ASP A 413 -18.86 -7.32 -30.03
N CYS A 414 -18.21 -6.17 -29.80
CA CYS A 414 -16.76 -6.04 -29.99
C CYS A 414 -15.96 -6.69 -28.84
N THR A 415 -16.46 -6.69 -27.61
CA THR A 415 -15.82 -7.38 -26.48
C THR A 415 -16.19 -8.86 -26.40
N GLY A 416 -17.24 -9.29 -27.10
CA GLY A 416 -17.79 -10.64 -26.99
C GLY A 416 -18.40 -10.91 -25.62
N ALA A 417 -18.99 -9.89 -24.99
CA ALA A 417 -19.50 -9.95 -23.63
C ALA A 417 -20.38 -11.20 -23.39
N ILE A 418 -19.98 -12.01 -22.41
CA ILE A 418 -20.75 -13.18 -21.95
C ILE A 418 -21.62 -12.80 -20.76
N ILE A 419 -21.14 -11.88 -19.93
CA ILE A 419 -21.85 -11.38 -18.75
C ILE A 419 -23.14 -10.66 -19.16
N THR A 420 -24.21 -10.90 -18.43
CA THR A 420 -25.52 -10.26 -18.66
C THR A 420 -25.85 -9.23 -17.58
N GLN A 421 -26.86 -8.40 -17.84
CA GLN A 421 -27.38 -7.47 -16.83
C GLN A 421 -27.89 -8.20 -15.58
N ARG A 422 -28.49 -9.39 -15.75
CA ARG A 422 -28.95 -10.22 -14.64
C ARG A 422 -27.78 -10.72 -13.77
N ASP A 423 -26.67 -11.09 -14.40
CA ASP A 423 -25.48 -11.53 -13.66
C ASP A 423 -24.92 -10.37 -12.82
N LEU A 424 -24.96 -9.14 -13.35
CA LEU A 424 -24.58 -7.94 -12.58
C LEU A 424 -25.53 -7.64 -11.44
N GLU A 425 -26.85 -7.79 -11.61
CA GLU A 425 -27.81 -7.62 -10.51
C GLU A 425 -27.57 -8.66 -9.40
N ILE A 426 -27.22 -9.89 -9.76
CA ILE A 426 -26.85 -10.94 -8.81
C ILE A 426 -25.53 -10.57 -8.11
N LEU A 427 -24.53 -10.14 -8.86
CA LEU A 427 -23.24 -9.73 -8.31
C LEU A 427 -23.40 -8.56 -7.33
N GLU A 428 -24.14 -7.51 -7.70
CA GLU A 428 -24.40 -6.35 -6.85
C GLU A 428 -25.12 -6.76 -5.56
N ARG A 429 -26.05 -7.71 -5.65
CA ARG A 429 -26.72 -8.28 -4.46
C ARG A 429 -25.73 -9.06 -3.59
N CYS A 430 -24.96 -9.97 -4.17
CA CYS A 430 -23.94 -10.74 -3.45
C CYS A 430 -22.91 -9.81 -2.78
N ASN A 431 -22.52 -8.74 -3.47
CA ASN A 431 -21.63 -7.71 -2.99
C ASN A 431 -22.21 -7.03 -1.73
N LYS A 432 -23.48 -6.61 -1.77
CA LYS A 432 -24.18 -6.06 -0.59
C LYS A 432 -24.29 -7.06 0.56
N ASP A 433 -24.67 -8.29 0.26
CA ASP A 433 -24.90 -9.34 1.26
C ASP A 433 -23.56 -9.79 1.90
N ASN A 434 -22.44 -9.67 1.19
CA ASN A 434 -21.10 -10.02 1.67
C ASN A 434 -20.69 -9.24 2.93
N VAL A 435 -21.11 -7.97 3.08
CA VAL A 435 -20.79 -7.18 4.29
C VAL A 435 -21.34 -7.85 5.54
N TYR A 436 -22.57 -8.36 5.49
CA TYR A 436 -23.19 -9.06 6.62
C TYR A 436 -22.54 -10.42 6.88
N ALA A 437 -22.10 -11.12 5.83
CA ALA A 437 -21.32 -12.35 5.99
C ALA A 437 -19.96 -12.07 6.68
N LEU A 438 -19.32 -10.95 6.36
CA LEU A 438 -18.07 -10.53 7.00
C LEU A 438 -18.26 -10.21 8.49
N GLU A 439 -19.42 -9.70 8.91
CA GLU A 439 -19.70 -9.46 10.34
C GLU A 439 -19.68 -10.74 11.15
N ASP A 440 -20.25 -11.83 10.61
CA ASP A 440 -20.22 -13.13 11.26
C ASP A 440 -18.83 -13.79 11.17
N ILE A 441 -18.03 -13.49 10.16
CA ILE A 441 -16.66 -14.01 10.08
C ILE A 441 -15.72 -13.31 11.09
N THR A 442 -15.89 -11.99 11.27
CA THR A 442 -14.97 -11.14 12.03
C THR A 442 -15.43 -10.82 13.45
N GLY A 443 -16.68 -11.17 13.79
CA GLY A 443 -17.28 -10.87 15.09
C GLY A 443 -17.52 -9.38 15.34
N THR A 444 -17.56 -8.56 14.28
CA THR A 444 -17.72 -7.09 14.38
C THR A 444 -18.77 -6.61 13.40
N GLY A 445 -19.66 -5.73 13.86
CA GLY A 445 -20.67 -5.09 13.02
C GLY A 445 -20.04 -4.14 11.99
N HIS A 446 -20.76 -3.88 10.89
CA HIS A 446 -20.33 -2.93 9.87
C HIS A 446 -20.26 -1.46 10.34
N ASP A 447 -20.74 -1.16 11.54
CA ASP A 447 -20.56 0.13 12.21
C ASP A 447 -19.23 0.21 12.98
N GLY A 448 -18.50 -0.91 13.07
CA GLY A 448 -17.25 -1.07 13.82
C GLY A 448 -17.48 -1.48 15.27
N THR A 449 -18.71 -1.83 15.68
CA THR A 449 -18.98 -2.29 17.05
C THR A 449 -18.71 -3.79 17.17
N PRO A 450 -17.88 -4.25 18.13
CA PRO A 450 -17.67 -5.67 18.34
C PRO A 450 -18.95 -6.31 18.87
N TYR A 451 -19.26 -7.52 18.39
CA TYR A 451 -20.37 -8.28 18.94
C TYR A 451 -20.06 -8.76 20.37
N PRO A 452 -21.09 -8.99 21.20
CA PRO A 452 -20.91 -9.64 22.49
C PRO A 452 -20.20 -10.99 22.34
N GLU A 453 -19.39 -11.37 23.33
CA GLU A 453 -18.71 -12.67 23.33
C GLU A 453 -19.70 -13.82 23.08
N ASN A 454 -19.32 -14.76 22.21
CA ASN A 454 -20.12 -15.91 21.78
C ASN A 454 -21.36 -15.60 20.93
N TYR A 455 -21.52 -14.37 20.45
CA TYR A 455 -22.63 -14.04 19.54
C TYR A 455 -22.41 -14.57 18.13
N SER A 456 -21.18 -14.46 17.61
CA SER A 456 -20.83 -15.02 16.31
C SER A 456 -20.38 -16.47 16.44
N THR A 457 -21.22 -17.38 15.98
CA THR A 457 -20.85 -18.80 15.90
C THR A 457 -19.66 -19.00 14.95
N LYS A 458 -19.62 -18.24 13.84
CA LYS A 458 -18.63 -18.49 12.79
C LYS A 458 -17.25 -17.97 13.15
N GLU A 459 -17.14 -16.80 13.76
CA GLU A 459 -15.89 -16.30 14.33
C GLU A 459 -15.27 -17.32 15.30
N ASN A 460 -16.08 -17.86 16.22
CA ASN A 460 -15.62 -18.84 17.21
C ASN A 460 -15.17 -20.15 16.55
N GLU A 461 -15.91 -20.67 15.58
CA GLU A 461 -15.48 -21.83 14.79
C GLU A 461 -14.13 -21.59 14.11
N LEU A 462 -13.94 -20.41 13.49
CA LEU A 462 -12.71 -20.07 12.78
C LEU A 462 -11.53 -19.87 13.73
N ARG A 463 -11.74 -19.26 14.91
CA ARG A 463 -10.72 -19.16 15.96
C ARG A 463 -10.30 -20.53 16.46
N ASN A 464 -11.27 -21.39 16.79
CA ASN A 464 -10.98 -22.76 17.23
C ASN A 464 -10.20 -23.56 16.16
N ALA A 465 -10.54 -23.39 14.88
CA ALA A 465 -9.79 -23.99 13.79
C ALA A 465 -8.38 -23.39 13.68
N GLY A 466 -8.25 -22.07 13.83
CA GLY A 466 -6.98 -21.35 13.86
C GLY A 466 -6.06 -21.81 14.98
N ASP A 467 -6.61 -22.05 16.17
CA ASP A 467 -5.87 -22.59 17.32
C ASP A 467 -5.30 -23.97 17.00
N ILE A 468 -6.10 -24.86 16.40
CA ILE A 468 -5.62 -26.19 15.94
C ILE A 468 -4.49 -26.05 14.92
N TRP A 469 -4.62 -25.12 13.96
CA TRP A 469 -3.57 -24.87 12.97
C TRP A 469 -2.30 -24.30 13.60
N ALA A 470 -2.43 -23.36 14.54
CA ALA A 470 -1.31 -22.80 15.28
C ALA A 470 -0.60 -23.88 16.12
N GLU A 471 -1.37 -24.77 16.75
CA GLU A 471 -0.81 -25.92 17.46
C GLU A 471 -0.05 -26.85 16.53
N HIS A 472 -0.57 -27.10 15.32
CA HIS A 472 0.09 -27.94 14.33
C HIS A 472 1.39 -27.31 13.80
N VAL A 473 1.40 -26.00 13.52
CA VAL A 473 2.63 -25.28 13.11
C VAL A 473 3.69 -25.32 14.21
N LEU A 474 3.27 -25.18 15.47
CA LEU A 474 4.15 -25.22 16.63
C LEU A 474 4.45 -26.64 17.13
N GLU A 475 3.86 -27.68 16.53
CA GLU A 475 3.97 -29.07 16.97
C GLU A 475 5.44 -29.50 17.02
N ASN A 476 6.19 -29.25 15.95
CA ASN A 476 7.61 -29.59 15.88
C ASN A 476 8.44 -28.85 16.95
N ALA A 477 8.18 -27.56 17.17
CA ALA A 477 8.89 -26.77 18.17
C ALA A 477 8.57 -27.24 19.59
N LYS A 478 7.28 -27.49 19.89
CA LYS A 478 6.83 -28.07 21.17
C LYS A 478 7.47 -29.43 21.38
N ALA A 479 7.49 -30.28 20.35
CA ALA A 479 8.06 -31.62 20.42
C ALA A 479 9.58 -31.60 20.65
N TYR A 480 10.31 -30.69 20.00
CA TYR A 480 11.73 -30.45 20.27
C TYR A 480 11.97 -29.98 21.71
N CYS A 481 11.21 -29.00 22.19
CA CYS A 481 11.33 -28.50 23.56
C CYS A 481 11.05 -29.59 24.61
N MET A 482 10.01 -30.41 24.39
CA MET A 482 9.71 -31.56 25.26
C MET A 482 10.83 -32.60 25.23
N SER A 483 11.39 -32.88 24.06
CA SER A 483 12.54 -33.78 23.89
C SER A 483 13.77 -33.26 24.63
N PHE A 484 14.08 -31.97 24.49
CA PHE A 484 15.18 -31.32 25.21
C PHE A 484 14.99 -31.39 26.73
N LEU A 485 13.81 -31.02 27.24
CA LEU A 485 13.49 -31.08 28.67
C LEU A 485 13.60 -32.51 29.22
N TYR A 486 13.13 -33.48 28.45
CA TYR A 486 13.24 -34.89 28.80
C TYR A 486 14.71 -35.34 28.89
N ILE A 487 15.51 -35.08 27.85
CA ILE A 487 16.93 -35.45 27.83
C ILE A 487 17.68 -34.77 28.98
N PHE A 488 17.50 -33.46 29.14
CA PHE A 488 18.16 -32.69 30.19
C PHE A 488 17.79 -33.19 31.59
N GLY A 489 16.49 -33.40 31.85
CA GLY A 489 16.01 -33.89 33.14
C GLY A 489 16.50 -35.29 33.47
N THR A 490 16.50 -36.20 32.48
CA THR A 490 16.93 -37.60 32.69
C THR A 490 18.45 -37.73 32.79
N VAL A 491 19.22 -36.94 32.05
CA VAL A 491 20.69 -36.91 32.14
C VAL A 491 21.15 -36.35 33.49
N ILE A 492 20.56 -35.25 33.96
CA ILE A 492 20.96 -34.63 35.24
C ILE A 492 20.54 -35.47 36.43
N SER A 493 19.31 -36.00 36.41
CA SER A 493 18.82 -36.83 37.51
C SER A 493 19.48 -38.21 37.54
N GLY A 494 19.98 -38.71 36.39
CA GLY A 494 20.44 -40.09 36.25
C GLY A 494 19.30 -41.12 36.26
N TYR A 495 18.05 -40.67 36.19
CA TYR A 495 16.85 -41.51 36.21
C TYR A 495 16.00 -41.28 34.95
N PRO A 496 16.31 -41.99 33.84
CA PRO A 496 15.41 -42.11 32.70
C PRO A 496 14.02 -42.61 33.13
N LEU A 497 12.96 -42.29 32.39
CA LEU A 497 11.56 -42.46 32.83
C LEU A 497 11.24 -43.86 33.39
N PHE A 498 11.52 -44.93 32.63
CA PHE A 498 11.18 -46.29 33.04
C PHE A 498 12.10 -46.77 34.17
N SER A 499 13.40 -46.47 34.07
CA SER A 499 14.37 -46.76 35.14
C SER A 499 14.07 -46.02 36.45
N GLY A 500 13.60 -44.78 36.36
CA GLY A 500 13.23 -43.91 37.48
C GLY A 500 11.95 -44.37 38.17
N ILE A 501 10.90 -44.71 37.41
CA ILE A 501 9.66 -45.28 37.95
C ILE A 501 9.95 -46.62 38.64
N ALA A 502 10.76 -47.49 38.03
CA ALA A 502 11.15 -48.77 38.63
C ALA A 502 11.92 -48.57 39.95
N SER A 503 12.86 -47.62 39.98
CA SER A 503 13.59 -47.26 41.20
C SER A 503 12.64 -46.71 42.29
N GLY A 504 11.69 -45.85 41.92
CA GLY A 504 10.70 -45.28 42.84
C GLY A 504 9.69 -46.30 43.38
N ALA A 505 9.35 -47.33 42.59
CA ALA A 505 8.50 -48.44 43.00
C ALA A 505 9.20 -49.46 43.93
N GLY A 506 10.43 -49.16 44.39
CA GLY A 506 11.17 -49.99 45.34
C GLY A 506 11.95 -51.13 44.69
N LEU A 507 12.08 -51.15 43.36
CA LEU A 507 12.93 -52.08 42.65
C LEU A 507 14.39 -51.66 42.90
N LYS A 508 15.02 -52.26 43.92
CA LYS A 508 16.42 -51.97 44.29
C LYS A 508 17.34 -52.39 43.15
N LEU A 509 17.74 -51.41 42.33
CA LEU A 509 18.74 -51.51 41.25
C LEU A 509 20.17 -51.71 41.81
N GLY A 510 20.35 -52.69 42.69
CA GLY A 510 21.65 -53.10 43.19
C GLY A 510 22.31 -54.08 42.22
N ILE A 511 23.58 -53.84 41.90
CA ILE A 511 24.43 -54.54 40.92
C ILE A 511 24.52 -56.08 41.14
N ASN A 512 24.07 -56.62 42.28
CA ASN A 512 24.36 -57.98 42.72
C ASN A 512 23.13 -58.89 42.95
N SER A 513 21.96 -58.64 42.36
CA SER A 513 20.83 -59.59 42.46
C SER A 513 20.03 -59.72 41.17
N ALA A 514 20.12 -60.93 40.57
CA ALA A 514 19.25 -61.71 39.66
C ALA A 514 18.17 -61.03 38.76
N SER A 515 18.10 -59.71 38.67
CA SER A 515 17.14 -58.92 37.89
C SER A 515 17.79 -58.26 36.67
N SER A 516 18.98 -58.74 36.28
CA SER A 516 19.77 -58.16 35.18
C SER A 516 18.96 -58.07 33.88
N GLY A 517 18.14 -59.07 33.57
CA GLY A 517 17.28 -59.07 32.38
C GLY A 517 16.22 -57.97 32.39
N ILE A 518 15.60 -57.71 33.55
CA ILE A 518 14.58 -56.64 33.71
C ILE A 518 15.25 -55.27 33.57
N MET A 519 16.46 -55.10 34.10
CA MET A 519 17.22 -53.85 33.98
C MET A 519 17.63 -53.56 32.52
N TYR A 520 18.12 -54.56 31.78
CA TYR A 520 18.44 -54.38 30.37
C TYR A 520 17.19 -54.08 29.55
N PHE A 521 16.07 -54.72 29.86
CA PHE A 521 14.79 -54.44 29.22
C PHE A 521 14.32 -52.99 29.49
N LEU A 522 14.38 -52.51 30.74
CA LEU A 522 14.02 -51.12 31.09
C LEU A 522 14.93 -50.10 30.38
N LYS A 523 16.24 -50.38 30.30
CA LYS A 523 17.18 -49.52 29.55
C LYS A 523 16.91 -49.53 28.05
N VAL A 524 16.47 -50.65 27.47
CA VAL A 524 16.03 -50.72 26.07
C VAL A 524 14.76 -49.88 25.87
N LEU A 525 13.79 -49.95 26.79
CA LEU A 525 12.60 -49.10 26.74
C LEU A 525 12.94 -47.61 26.87
N ASP A 526 13.85 -47.25 27.77
CA ASP A 526 14.34 -45.87 27.88
C ASP A 526 15.05 -45.45 26.59
N ALA A 527 15.92 -46.30 26.01
CA ALA A 527 16.57 -46.05 24.73
C ALA A 527 15.59 -45.93 23.55
N MET A 528 14.48 -46.67 23.57
CA MET A 528 13.42 -46.54 22.57
C MET A 528 12.78 -45.15 22.63
N ILE A 529 12.63 -44.53 23.81
CA ILE A 529 12.17 -43.15 23.89
C ILE A 529 13.12 -42.25 23.09
N TYR A 530 14.43 -42.32 23.33
CA TYR A 530 15.41 -41.52 22.58
C TYR A 530 15.40 -41.77 21.06
N PHE A 531 15.11 -43.01 20.62
CA PHE A 531 15.06 -43.34 19.20
C PHE A 531 13.83 -42.76 18.50
N PHE A 532 12.71 -42.61 19.23
CA PHE A 532 11.46 -42.08 18.71
C PHE A 532 11.19 -40.62 19.11
N LEU A 533 12.14 -39.96 19.77
CA LEU A 533 12.05 -38.51 19.95
C LEU A 533 12.14 -37.85 18.56
N PRO A 534 11.29 -36.84 18.29
CA PRO A 534 11.37 -36.08 17.05
C PRO A 534 12.77 -35.46 16.91
N GLN A 535 13.41 -35.73 15.77
CA GLN A 535 14.75 -35.24 15.43
C GLN A 535 14.71 -33.86 14.80
#